data_AF-G9K4R9-F1
#
_entry.id   AF-G9K4R9-F1
#
_cell.length_a   1.000
_cell.length_b   1.000
_cell.length_c   1.000
_cell.angle_alpha   90.00
_cell.angle_beta   90.00
_cell.angle_gamma   90.00
#
_symmetry.space_group_name_H-M   'P 1'
#
loop_
_entity.id
_entity.type
_entity.pdbx_description
1 polymer ?
#
loop_
_entity_poly.entity_id
_entity_poly.type
_entity_poly.pdbx_seq_one_letter_code
_entity_poly.pdbx_strand_id
1 'polypeptide(L)'
;LLLLLGPLGPFSPGALAGPAQAEDAVELDLATERPVQRVSPAFLSFTIDANLATDPRFLAFLGSPKLRTLARGLSPAYLRFGGTKTDFLIFDPQKEPTFEERSYWQSQVNHDPCESGSIPSDVEARLQMEWPLQERLLLREQFQEKFKNSTYS
;
A
#
# COMPACT_ATOMS: atom_id res chain seq x y z
N LEU A 1 -22.59 65.49 36.99
CA LEU A 1 -21.33 65.96 36.39
C LEU A 1 -21.48 65.80 34.88
N LEU A 2 -21.35 66.90 34.14
CA LEU A 2 -21.54 67.05 32.70
C LEU A 2 -20.43 66.38 31.86
N LEU A 3 -20.79 65.94 30.63
CA LEU A 3 -20.08 66.11 29.33
C LEU A 3 -18.76 65.28 29.11
N LEU A 4 -18.40 64.70 27.95
CA LEU A 4 -18.57 65.00 26.51
C LEU A 4 -18.11 63.81 25.61
N LEU A 5 -18.34 63.95 24.28
CA LEU A 5 -17.79 63.28 23.07
C LEU A 5 -18.78 62.32 22.38
N GLY A 6 -19.21 62.48 21.13
CA GLY A 6 -18.90 63.39 20.00
C GLY A 6 -19.78 62.96 18.79
N PRO A 7 -19.84 63.70 17.67
CA PRO A 7 -20.85 63.50 16.63
C PRO A 7 -20.56 62.32 15.70
N LEU A 8 -21.64 61.75 15.15
CA LEU A 8 -21.67 60.75 14.09
C LEU A 8 -20.89 61.25 12.86
N GLY A 9 -19.75 60.61 12.57
CA GLY A 9 -19.08 60.73 11.27
C GLY A 9 -19.75 59.81 10.24
N PRO A 10 -19.83 60.19 8.96
CA PRO A 10 -20.43 59.35 7.94
C PRO A 10 -19.55 58.12 7.70
N PHE A 11 -20.15 56.94 7.77
CA PHE A 11 -19.55 55.70 7.28
C PHE A 11 -19.25 55.87 5.80
N SER A 12 -17.97 56.01 5.45
CA SER A 12 -17.52 55.84 4.07
C SER A 12 -17.88 54.41 3.65
N PRO A 13 -18.61 54.19 2.54
CA PRO A 13 -18.74 52.87 1.99
C PRO A 13 -17.35 52.46 1.51
N GLY A 14 -16.72 51.54 2.24
CA GLY A 14 -15.52 50.88 1.78
C GLY A 14 -15.81 50.31 0.40
N ALA A 15 -15.09 50.78 -0.61
CA ALA A 15 -15.11 50.20 -1.93
C ALA A 15 -14.86 48.70 -1.77
N LEU A 16 -15.86 47.90 -2.11
CA LEU A 16 -15.71 46.45 -2.24
C LEU A 16 -14.63 46.26 -3.30
N ALA A 17 -13.43 45.87 -2.86
CA ALA A 17 -12.41 45.39 -3.79
C ALA A 17 -13.02 44.17 -4.48
N GLY A 18 -13.42 44.35 -5.74
CA GLY A 18 -13.85 43.24 -6.59
C GLY A 18 -12.73 42.20 -6.62
N PRO A 19 -13.05 40.90 -6.69
CA PRO A 19 -12.03 39.86 -6.72
C PRO A 19 -11.08 40.17 -7.88
N ALA A 20 -9.80 40.37 -7.56
CA ALA A 20 -8.76 40.44 -8.57
C ALA A 20 -8.89 39.17 -9.42
N GLN A 21 -9.20 39.32 -10.71
CA GLN A 21 -9.24 38.19 -11.63
C GLN A 21 -7.84 37.60 -11.68
N ALA A 22 -7.67 36.45 -11.03
CA ALA A 22 -6.49 35.62 -11.21
C ALA A 22 -6.53 35.11 -12.66
N GLU A 23 -5.44 35.30 -13.42
CA GLU A 23 -5.40 34.99 -14.85
C GLU A 23 -5.54 33.49 -15.17
N ASP A 24 -5.43 32.62 -14.15
CA ASP A 24 -5.62 31.16 -14.24
C ASP A 24 -6.90 30.67 -13.53
N ALA A 25 -7.94 31.49 -13.47
CA ALA A 25 -9.22 31.08 -12.88
C ALA A 25 -9.99 30.11 -13.79
N VAL A 26 -10.36 28.95 -13.26
CA VAL A 26 -11.22 27.95 -13.94
C VAL A 26 -12.50 27.77 -13.13
N GLU A 27 -13.63 27.84 -13.81
CA GLU A 27 -14.96 27.59 -13.23
C GLU A 27 -15.24 26.07 -13.20
N LEU A 28 -15.78 25.59 -12.08
CA LEU A 28 -16.12 24.18 -11.87
C LEU A 28 -17.62 24.03 -11.67
N ASP A 29 -18.27 23.27 -12.55
CA ASP A 29 -19.66 22.86 -12.38
C ASP A 29 -19.73 21.53 -11.62
N LEU A 30 -20.32 21.56 -10.42
CA LEU A 30 -20.44 20.39 -9.54
C LEU A 30 -21.87 19.85 -9.55
N ALA A 31 -22.08 18.67 -10.13
CA ALA A 31 -23.34 17.94 -10.05
C ALA A 31 -23.40 17.09 -8.76
N THR A 32 -24.27 17.46 -7.83
CA THR A 32 -24.35 16.84 -6.48
C THR A 32 -25.76 16.35 -6.12
N GLU A 33 -26.72 16.38 -7.06
CA GLU A 33 -28.13 16.06 -6.82
C GLU A 33 -28.36 14.59 -6.48
N ARG A 34 -27.48 13.70 -6.97
CA ARG A 34 -27.51 12.27 -6.67
C ARG A 34 -26.14 11.62 -6.87
N PRO A 35 -25.80 10.55 -6.11
CA PRO A 35 -24.62 9.76 -6.38
C PRO A 35 -24.65 9.17 -7.80
N VAL A 36 -23.58 9.36 -8.57
CA VAL A 36 -23.43 8.75 -9.91
C VAL A 36 -23.21 7.24 -9.81
N GLN A 37 -22.36 6.83 -8.87
CA GLN A 37 -22.02 5.43 -8.61
C GLN A 37 -21.72 5.25 -7.13
N ARG A 38 -22.05 4.09 -6.57
CA ARG A 38 -21.57 3.66 -5.25
C ARG A 38 -20.40 2.72 -5.43
N VAL A 39 -19.23 3.11 -4.94
CA VAL A 39 -18.04 2.25 -4.91
C VAL A 39 -17.95 1.48 -3.60
N SER A 40 -17.17 0.39 -3.61
CA SER A 40 -16.85 -0.37 -2.40
C SER A 40 -16.04 0.51 -1.43
N PRO A 41 -16.16 0.32 -0.10
CA PRO A 41 -15.19 0.87 0.84
C PRO A 41 -13.74 0.47 0.50
N ALA A 42 -13.56 -0.71 -0.10
CA ALA A 42 -12.28 -1.23 -0.60
C ALA A 42 -11.99 -0.85 -2.05
N PHE A 43 -12.47 0.31 -2.52
CA PHE A 43 -12.30 0.74 -3.91
C PHE A 43 -10.82 0.77 -4.33
N LEU A 44 -9.96 1.32 -3.46
CA LEU A 44 -8.52 1.30 -3.66
C LEU A 44 -7.95 0.02 -3.03
N SER A 45 -7.88 -1.03 -3.85
CA SER A 45 -7.30 -2.33 -3.48
C SER A 45 -5.94 -2.54 -4.18
N PHE A 46 -5.16 -3.52 -3.72
CA PHE A 46 -3.80 -3.74 -4.21
C PHE A 46 -3.45 -5.22 -4.40
N THR A 47 -2.29 -5.47 -5.00
CA THR A 47 -1.85 -6.81 -5.38
C THR A 47 -0.44 -7.12 -4.87
N ILE A 48 -0.18 -8.40 -4.66
CA ILE A 48 1.18 -8.95 -4.60
C ILE A 48 1.29 -9.93 -5.78
N ASP A 49 2.31 -9.75 -6.61
CA ASP A 49 2.48 -10.61 -7.77
C ASP A 49 2.79 -12.05 -7.33
N ALA A 50 2.11 -13.03 -7.95
CA ALA A 50 2.33 -14.45 -7.71
C ALA A 50 3.79 -14.87 -7.94
N ASN A 51 4.53 -14.12 -8.77
CA ASN A 51 5.95 -14.35 -9.03
C ASN A 51 6.83 -14.25 -7.76
N LEU A 52 6.37 -13.60 -6.68
CA LEU A 52 7.06 -13.58 -5.40
C LEU A 52 7.23 -14.99 -4.82
N ALA A 53 6.29 -15.91 -5.11
CA ALA A 53 6.36 -17.32 -4.73
C ALA A 53 7.18 -18.20 -5.69
N THR A 54 7.85 -17.62 -6.71
CA THR A 54 8.77 -18.37 -7.57
C THR A 54 9.91 -18.98 -6.75
N ASP A 55 10.41 -18.22 -5.77
CA ASP A 55 11.24 -18.68 -4.66
C ASP A 55 10.51 -18.34 -3.35
N PRO A 56 9.82 -19.30 -2.72
CA PRO A 56 8.95 -19.08 -1.55
C PRO A 56 9.62 -18.39 -0.37
N ARG A 57 10.96 -18.44 -0.25
CA ARG A 57 11.73 -17.78 0.80
C ARG A 57 11.42 -16.29 0.91
N PHE A 58 11.17 -15.62 -0.22
CA PHE A 58 10.90 -14.18 -0.28
C PHE A 58 9.50 -13.81 0.21
N LEU A 59 8.58 -14.77 0.38
CA LEU A 59 7.30 -14.52 1.05
C LEU A 59 7.49 -14.11 2.52
N ALA A 60 8.62 -14.45 3.14
CA ALA A 60 8.95 -14.01 4.50
C ALA A 60 8.98 -12.47 4.62
N PHE A 61 9.26 -11.72 3.54
CA PHE A 61 9.18 -10.25 3.56
C PHE A 61 7.81 -9.73 4.01
N LEU A 62 6.73 -10.46 3.73
CA LEU A 62 5.38 -10.10 4.13
C LEU A 62 5.20 -10.11 5.67
N GLY A 63 6.12 -10.75 6.40
CA GLY A 63 6.21 -10.70 7.87
C GLY A 63 6.80 -9.41 8.42
N SER A 64 7.25 -8.46 7.59
CA SER A 64 7.85 -7.20 8.05
C SER A 64 6.82 -6.29 8.74
N PRO A 65 7.09 -5.82 9.99
CA PRO A 65 6.22 -4.86 10.67
C PRO A 65 6.02 -3.56 9.90
N LYS A 66 7.04 -3.15 9.12
CA LYS A 66 6.98 -1.98 8.24
C LYS A 66 5.96 -2.18 7.12
N LEU A 67 6.02 -3.30 6.40
CA LEU A 67 5.05 -3.62 5.35
C LEU A 67 3.64 -3.77 5.91
N ARG A 68 3.49 -4.40 7.08
CA ARG A 68 2.19 -4.50 7.76
C ARG A 68 1.60 -3.13 8.10
N THR A 69 2.43 -2.20 8.59
CA THR A 69 1.99 -0.83 8.90
C THR A 69 1.54 -0.08 7.64
N LEU A 70 2.29 -0.21 6.55
CA LEU A 70 1.94 0.39 5.26
C LEU A 70 0.63 -0.20 4.71
N ALA A 71 0.47 -1.53 4.74
CA ALA A 71 -0.73 -2.21 4.28
C ALA A 71 -1.97 -1.85 5.12
N ARG A 72 -1.83 -1.70 6.44
CA ARG A 72 -2.91 -1.22 7.33
C ARG A 72 -3.39 0.18 6.96
N GLY A 73 -2.49 1.04 6.47
CA GLY A 73 -2.85 2.38 5.98
C GLY A 73 -3.75 2.39 4.75
N LEU A 74 -3.85 1.27 4.02
CA LEU A 74 -4.75 1.08 2.89
C LEU A 74 -6.07 0.39 3.28
N SER A 75 -6.23 0.00 4.55
CA SER A 75 -7.45 -0.67 5.00
C SER A 75 -8.65 0.31 5.05
N PRO A 76 -9.85 -0.09 4.59
CA PRO A 76 -10.19 -1.39 4.01
C PRO A 76 -9.73 -1.52 2.55
N ALA A 77 -9.14 -2.67 2.20
CA ALA A 77 -8.71 -3.01 0.85
C ALA A 77 -8.75 -4.52 0.63
N TYR A 78 -8.99 -4.96 -0.61
CA TYR A 78 -8.66 -6.31 -1.02
C TYR A 78 -7.16 -6.43 -1.31
N LEU A 79 -6.60 -7.59 -0.98
CA LEU A 79 -5.26 -8.00 -1.36
C LEU A 79 -5.37 -9.17 -2.33
N ARG A 80 -5.04 -8.95 -3.61
CA ARG A 80 -4.98 -10.02 -4.61
C ARG A 80 -3.56 -10.59 -4.69
N PHE A 81 -3.39 -11.85 -4.36
CA PHE A 81 -2.21 -12.62 -4.75
C PHE A 81 -2.47 -13.23 -6.14
N GLY A 82 -1.72 -12.81 -7.15
CA GLY A 82 -1.96 -13.25 -8.53
C GLY A 82 -1.04 -12.56 -9.53
N GLY A 83 -1.17 -12.87 -10.80
CA GLY A 83 -0.25 -12.42 -11.86
C GLY A 83 0.05 -13.57 -12.83
N THR A 84 0.99 -13.39 -13.75
CA THR A 84 1.29 -14.42 -14.76
C THR A 84 1.73 -15.75 -14.14
N LYS A 85 2.46 -15.71 -13.01
CA LYS A 85 2.95 -16.92 -12.35
C LYS A 85 1.85 -17.78 -11.74
N THR A 86 0.63 -17.25 -11.56
CA THR A 86 -0.50 -17.98 -10.94
C THR A 86 -0.75 -19.33 -11.60
N ASP A 87 -0.66 -19.39 -12.94
CA ASP A 87 -0.90 -20.62 -13.72
C ASP A 87 0.26 -21.63 -13.68
N PHE A 88 1.38 -21.28 -13.02
CA PHE A 88 2.60 -22.08 -12.91
C PHE A 88 2.97 -22.40 -11.45
N LEU A 89 2.17 -21.98 -10.49
CA LEU A 89 2.33 -22.32 -9.07
C LEU A 89 1.61 -23.62 -8.77
N ILE A 90 2.34 -24.58 -8.19
CA ILE A 90 1.81 -25.88 -7.80
C ILE A 90 1.90 -25.98 -6.28
N PHE A 91 0.75 -26.17 -5.64
CA PHE A 91 0.73 -26.46 -4.21
C PHE A 91 1.27 -27.88 -3.98
N ASP A 92 2.32 -27.99 -3.17
CA ASP A 92 2.94 -29.25 -2.77
C ASP A 92 3.02 -29.30 -1.23
N PRO A 93 2.07 -29.98 -0.56
CA PRO A 93 2.04 -30.04 0.90
C PRO A 93 3.19 -30.84 1.51
N GLN A 94 3.96 -31.58 0.70
CA GLN A 94 5.13 -32.35 1.15
C GLN A 94 6.45 -31.62 0.88
N LYS A 95 6.40 -30.40 0.34
CA LYS A 95 7.58 -29.59 0.10
C LYS A 95 8.22 -29.24 1.44
N GLU A 96 9.50 -29.57 1.59
CA GLU A 96 10.28 -29.22 2.76
C GLU A 96 10.53 -27.71 2.81
N PRO A 97 10.26 -27.04 3.95
CA PRO A 97 10.50 -25.62 4.10
C PRO A 97 12.00 -25.33 4.16
N THR A 98 12.41 -24.19 3.60
CA THR A 98 13.80 -23.74 3.68
C THR A 98 14.18 -23.33 5.09
N PHE A 99 15.46 -22.99 5.30
CA PHE A 99 15.91 -22.45 6.57
C PHE A 99 15.22 -21.11 6.92
N GLU A 100 15.04 -20.21 5.94
CA GLU A 100 14.34 -18.93 6.09
C GLU A 100 12.90 -19.13 6.57
N GLU A 101 12.16 -20.00 5.89
CA GLU A 101 10.75 -20.29 6.21
C GLU A 101 10.64 -20.91 7.61
N ARG A 102 11.48 -21.90 7.93
CA ARG A 102 11.50 -22.52 9.26
C ARG A 102 11.85 -21.52 10.35
N SER A 103 12.90 -20.72 10.16
CA SER A 103 13.35 -19.72 11.13
C SER A 103 12.26 -18.68 11.39
N TYR A 104 11.61 -18.18 10.33
CA TYR A 104 10.48 -17.25 10.45
C TYR A 104 9.32 -17.85 11.26
N TRP A 105 8.87 -19.06 10.92
CA TRP A 105 7.73 -19.67 11.62
C TRP A 105 8.06 -20.04 13.07
N GLN A 106 9.28 -20.52 13.32
CA GLN A 106 9.74 -20.82 14.67
C GLN A 106 9.79 -19.58 15.56
N SER A 107 10.16 -18.41 15.02
CA SER A 107 10.16 -17.16 15.79
C SER A 107 8.75 -16.63 16.11
N GLN A 108 7.70 -17.12 15.44
CA GLN A 108 6.31 -16.75 15.75
C GLN A 108 5.67 -17.63 16.82
N VAL A 109 6.30 -18.73 17.21
CA VAL A 109 5.74 -19.68 18.19
C VAL A 109 5.53 -18.98 19.54
N ASN A 110 4.35 -19.15 20.14
CA ASN A 110 3.92 -18.52 21.41
C ASN A 110 3.73 -17.00 21.38
N HIS A 111 3.76 -16.36 20.20
CA HIS A 111 3.51 -14.93 20.02
C HIS A 111 2.31 -14.69 19.12
N ASP A 112 1.64 -13.55 19.29
CA ASP A 112 0.65 -13.09 18.30
C ASP A 112 1.42 -12.53 17.08
N PRO A 113 1.30 -13.15 15.90
CA PRO A 113 2.00 -12.69 14.71
C PRO A 113 1.58 -11.28 14.28
N CYS A 114 0.35 -10.84 14.58
CA CYS A 114 -0.20 -9.55 14.18
C CYS A 114 0.31 -8.38 15.04
N GLU A 115 0.64 -8.64 16.30
CA GLU A 115 1.10 -7.63 17.26
C GLU A 115 2.63 -7.56 17.27
N SER A 116 3.29 -8.69 17.57
CA SER A 116 4.74 -8.75 17.80
C SER A 116 5.51 -9.47 16.70
N GLY A 117 4.84 -10.07 15.73
CA GLY A 117 5.51 -10.82 14.67
C GLY A 117 6.46 -9.96 13.85
N SER A 118 7.68 -10.47 13.67
CA SER A 118 8.76 -9.88 12.87
C SER A 118 9.58 -10.98 12.21
N ILE A 119 10.39 -10.58 11.22
CA ILE A 119 11.33 -11.47 10.54
C ILE A 119 12.60 -11.54 11.39
N PRO A 120 13.18 -12.73 11.65
CA PRO A 120 14.50 -12.84 12.27
C PRO A 120 15.53 -11.99 11.52
N SER A 121 16.38 -11.26 12.24
CA SER A 121 17.26 -10.25 11.64
C SER A 121 18.28 -10.84 10.66
N ASP A 122 18.77 -12.05 10.91
CA ASP A 122 19.66 -12.80 10.03
C ASP A 122 18.96 -13.21 8.73
N VAL A 123 17.70 -13.66 8.83
CA VAL A 123 16.86 -14.00 7.69
C VAL A 123 16.54 -12.76 6.86
N GLU A 124 16.13 -11.67 7.51
CA GLU A 124 15.82 -10.40 6.83
C GLU A 124 17.05 -9.85 6.08
N ALA A 125 18.21 -9.81 6.73
CA ALA A 125 19.44 -9.31 6.12
C ALA A 125 19.86 -10.16 4.91
N ARG A 126 19.77 -11.49 5.00
CA ARG A 126 20.08 -12.39 3.87
C ARG A 126 19.11 -12.18 2.71
N LEU A 127 17.81 -12.18 2.98
CA LEU A 127 16.80 -11.99 1.92
C LEU A 127 16.94 -10.62 1.25
N GLN A 128 17.20 -9.55 2.02
CA GLN A 128 17.45 -8.22 1.46
C GLN A 128 18.69 -8.18 0.56
N MET A 129 19.75 -8.91 0.91
CA MET A 129 20.95 -9.02 0.08
C MET A 129 20.68 -9.77 -1.24
N GLU A 130 19.87 -10.82 -1.20
CA GLU A 130 19.54 -11.64 -2.38
C GLU A 130 18.46 -11.01 -3.28
N TRP A 131 17.62 -10.14 -2.72
CA TRP A 131 16.45 -9.58 -3.40
C TRP A 131 16.74 -8.89 -4.74
N PRO A 132 17.77 -8.02 -4.88
CA PRO A 132 18.04 -7.35 -6.17
C PRO A 132 18.37 -8.33 -7.30
N LEU A 133 19.03 -9.44 -6.97
CA LEU A 133 19.28 -10.50 -7.94
C LEU A 133 17.99 -11.22 -8.30
N GLN A 134 17.18 -11.58 -7.29
CA GLN A 134 15.90 -12.24 -7.50
C GLN A 134 14.93 -11.38 -8.34
N GLU A 135 14.79 -10.10 -8.04
CA GLU A 135 13.96 -9.15 -8.79
C GLU A 135 14.34 -9.13 -10.27
N ARG A 136 15.64 -9.07 -10.58
CA ARG A 136 16.12 -9.14 -11.97
C ARG A 136 15.77 -10.46 -12.64
N LEU A 137 15.79 -11.58 -11.92
CA LEU A 137 15.39 -12.88 -12.46
C LEU A 137 13.89 -12.92 -12.77
N LEU A 138 13.04 -12.39 -11.87
CA LEU A 138 11.59 -12.32 -12.06
C LEU A 138 11.23 -11.44 -13.27
N LEU A 139 11.85 -10.25 -13.38
CA LEU A 139 11.65 -9.35 -14.52
C LEU A 139 12.11 -9.96 -15.84
N ARG A 140 13.24 -10.69 -15.81
CA ARG A 140 13.73 -11.40 -17.00
C ARG A 140 12.81 -12.54 -17.42
N GLU A 141 12.31 -13.33 -16.47
CA GLU A 141 11.35 -14.41 -16.75
C GLU A 141 10.10 -13.84 -17.43
N GLN A 142 9.56 -12.73 -16.90
CA GLN A 142 8.43 -12.02 -17.48
C GLN A 142 8.71 -11.52 -18.90
N PHE A 143 9.85 -10.85 -19.12
CA PHE A 143 10.22 -10.32 -20.45
C PHE A 143 10.42 -11.43 -21.50
N GLN A 144 10.90 -12.60 -21.07
CA GLN A 144 11.14 -13.74 -21.96
C GLN A 144 9.89 -14.58 -22.21
N GLU A 145 8.80 -14.35 -21.46
CA GLU A 145 7.56 -15.14 -21.49
C GLU A 145 7.80 -16.65 -21.29
N LYS A 146 8.86 -17.01 -20.55
CA LYS A 146 9.29 -18.39 -20.34
C LYS A 146 9.15 -18.78 -18.88
N PHE A 147 7.92 -19.06 -18.48
CA PHE A 147 7.59 -19.39 -17.10
C PHE A 147 7.84 -20.86 -16.78
N LYS A 148 8.54 -21.11 -15.67
CA LYS A 148 8.72 -22.45 -15.13
C LYS A 148 7.76 -22.72 -13.98
N ASN A 149 7.40 -23.99 -13.81
CA ASN A 149 6.63 -24.42 -12.64
C ASN A 149 7.45 -24.25 -11.37
N SER A 150 6.83 -23.69 -10.34
CA SER A 150 7.38 -23.56 -9.00
C SER A 150 6.41 -24.19 -8.00
N THR A 151 6.95 -24.82 -6.97
CA THR A 151 6.14 -25.39 -5.88
C THR A 151 6.21 -24.54 -4.64
N TYR A 152 5.12 -24.49 -3.89
CA TYR A 152 5.02 -23.85 -2.57
C TYR A 152 4.23 -24.75 -1.61
N SER A 153 4.47 -24.59 -0.31
CA SER A 153 3.78 -25.29 0.79
C SER A 153 2.99 -24.32 1.65
#